data_AF-A0A924BSW0-F1
#
_entry.id   AF-A0A924BSW0-F1
#
_cell.length_a   1.000
_cell.length_b   1.000
_cell.length_c   1.000
_cell.angle_alpha   90.00
_cell.angle_beta   90.00
_cell.angle_gamma   90.00
#
_symmetry.space_group_name_H-M   'P 1'
#
loop_
_entity.id
_entity.type
_entity.pdbx_description
1 polymer ?
#
loop_
_entity_poly.entity_id
_entity_poly.type
_entity_poly.pdbx_seq_one_letter_code
_entity_poly.pdbx_strand_id
1 'polypeptide(L)'
;RKQYGQMSDGEEVKEGDFVNGELKEVNGNFSSNTLVPTNRLNKKGLALFDNKKVDEVIDFNIEELFDDPINLAYVTGRTKEEVDQIKGAYTFAISGIRRSGVAALDQEFFDKIFGPGKVTTEEEFTAKLKETIAENYQRESDQWFNKTVKDYFVDNTKIDLSEDFLKRWLLVSNEGKVTPEQVDNEYTAFAQELKWSLIKGKIGEDNKLKVEHEEVLKQAKDMIMAQFGISNITDEMQETIDRVAENYLQSEEGKNYQNLYEQAFNGKVLDFIKEKVKINTKSVTAEEFQKIVGA
;
A
#
# COMPACT_ATOMS: atom_id res chain seq x y z
N ARG A 1 16.60 4.77 -4.32
CA ARG A 1 17.75 5.71 -4.42
C ARG A 1 17.37 7.17 -4.16
N LYS A 2 16.44 7.80 -4.93
CA LYS A 2 15.97 9.18 -4.65
C LYS A 2 15.43 9.35 -3.22
N GLN A 3 14.64 8.40 -2.73
CA GLN A 3 14.10 8.39 -1.36
C GLN A 3 15.15 8.37 -0.25
N TYR A 4 16.37 7.92 -0.51
CA TYR A 4 17.44 7.78 0.49
C TYR A 4 18.62 8.70 0.18
N GLY A 5 18.46 9.63 -0.77
CA GLY A 5 19.49 10.62 -1.06
C GLY A 5 19.66 11.59 0.09
N GLN A 6 20.91 11.94 0.38
CA GLN A 6 21.19 13.01 1.33
C GLN A 6 20.91 14.37 0.68
N MET A 7 20.44 15.33 1.49
CA MET A 7 20.30 16.71 1.04
C MET A 7 21.68 17.36 1.01
N SER A 8 22.02 18.01 -0.10
CA SER A 8 23.20 18.86 -0.23
C SER A 8 22.79 20.28 -0.61
N ASP A 9 23.69 21.24 -0.46
CA ASP A 9 23.45 22.60 -0.92
C ASP A 9 23.60 22.67 -2.45
N GLY A 10 22.72 23.42 -3.10
CA GLY A 10 22.78 23.70 -4.54
C GLY A 10 23.37 25.09 -4.80
N GLU A 11 24.21 25.21 -5.84
CA GLU A 11 24.74 26.51 -6.28
C GLU A 11 23.72 27.32 -7.09
N GLU A 12 22.90 26.61 -7.87
CA GLU A 12 21.87 27.14 -8.75
C GLU A 12 20.63 26.27 -8.62
N VAL A 13 19.45 26.90 -8.59
CA VAL A 13 18.17 26.20 -8.52
C VAL A 13 17.97 25.37 -9.79
N LYS A 14 17.57 24.11 -9.60
CA LYS A 14 17.15 23.17 -10.65
C LYS A 14 15.85 22.49 -10.28
N GLU A 15 15.21 21.88 -11.28
CA GLU A 15 14.02 21.05 -11.07
C GLU A 15 14.30 19.91 -10.09
N GLY A 16 13.46 19.79 -9.05
CA GLY A 16 13.61 18.81 -7.97
C GLY A 16 14.30 19.35 -6.71
N ASP A 17 14.81 20.58 -6.74
CA ASP A 17 15.36 21.24 -5.55
C ASP A 17 14.25 21.80 -4.64
N PHE A 18 14.62 21.99 -3.38
CA PHE A 18 13.85 22.69 -2.36
C PHE A 18 14.50 24.05 -2.11
N VAL A 19 13.80 25.12 -2.44
CA VAL A 19 14.32 26.49 -2.33
C VAL A 19 13.75 27.14 -1.07
N ASN A 20 14.60 27.44 -0.11
CA ASN A 20 14.26 28.23 1.07
C ASN A 20 14.38 29.71 0.75
N GLY A 21 13.46 30.50 1.27
CA GLY A 21 13.49 31.93 1.08
C GLY A 21 12.38 32.64 1.82
N GLU A 22 12.47 33.97 1.79
CA GLU A 22 11.44 34.84 2.33
C GLU A 22 10.48 35.23 1.19
N LEU A 23 9.22 34.85 1.34
CA LEU A 23 8.14 35.25 0.44
C LEU A 23 7.48 36.52 0.99
N LYS A 24 7.50 37.59 0.19
CA LYS A 24 6.95 38.91 0.53
C LYS A 24 5.95 39.38 -0.50
N GLU A 25 4.88 40.02 -0.07
CA GLU A 25 3.92 40.68 -0.95
C GLU A 25 4.40 42.11 -1.27
N VAL A 26 4.40 42.51 -2.54
CA VAL A 26 4.99 43.80 -2.98
C VAL A 26 4.21 45.01 -2.45
N ASN A 27 2.88 44.92 -2.41
CA ASN A 27 1.98 46.02 -2.00
C ASN A 27 1.21 45.70 -0.71
N GLY A 28 1.64 44.69 0.03
CA GLY A 28 0.99 44.22 1.25
C GLY A 28 1.94 44.14 2.44
N ASN A 29 1.43 43.65 3.56
CA ASN A 29 2.20 43.46 4.79
C ASN A 29 2.61 42.00 5.01
N PHE A 30 2.34 41.11 4.04
CA PHE A 30 2.66 39.71 4.18
C PHE A 30 4.16 39.46 3.96
N SER A 31 4.80 38.83 4.94
CA SER A 31 6.13 38.23 4.81
C SER A 31 6.15 36.89 5.54
N SER A 32 6.67 35.85 4.91
CA SER A 32 6.87 34.54 5.55
C SER A 32 8.10 33.85 4.99
N ASN A 33 8.89 33.25 5.88
CA ASN A 33 9.91 32.28 5.47
C ASN A 33 9.22 30.99 5.08
N THR A 34 9.55 30.48 3.90
CA THR A 34 8.91 29.29 3.35
C THR A 34 9.89 28.49 2.50
N LEU A 35 9.48 27.27 2.16
CA LEU A 35 10.21 26.35 1.33
C LEU A 35 9.36 26.02 0.11
N VAL A 36 9.93 26.28 -1.07
CA VAL A 36 9.30 26.06 -2.38
C VAL A 36 9.90 24.80 -3.00
N PRO A 37 9.13 23.69 -3.10
CA PRO A 37 9.55 22.52 -3.86
C PRO A 37 9.40 22.81 -5.36
N THR A 38 10.50 22.88 -6.08
CA THR A 38 10.49 23.24 -7.52
C THR A 38 9.75 22.23 -8.39
N ASN A 39 9.69 20.96 -7.98
CA ASN A 39 8.92 19.91 -8.65
C ASN A 39 7.40 20.07 -8.54
N ARG A 40 6.92 20.99 -7.71
CA ARG A 40 5.49 21.33 -7.60
C ARG A 40 5.13 22.58 -8.40
N LEU A 41 6.12 23.36 -8.84
CA LEU A 41 5.91 24.52 -9.71
C LEU A 41 5.37 24.05 -11.06
N ASN A 42 4.54 24.88 -11.69
CA ASN A 42 4.22 24.66 -13.11
C ASN A 42 5.42 25.06 -13.99
N LYS A 43 5.30 24.87 -15.31
CA LYS A 43 6.41 25.17 -16.24
C LYS A 43 6.86 26.63 -16.21
N LYS A 44 5.94 27.57 -15.96
CA LYS A 44 6.26 29.02 -15.87
C LYS A 44 6.97 29.34 -14.56
N GLY A 45 6.44 28.84 -13.45
CA GLY A 45 7.06 28.94 -12.13
C GLY A 45 8.47 28.38 -12.12
N LEU A 46 8.68 27.19 -12.68
CA LEU A 46 10.00 26.58 -12.77
C LEU A 46 10.99 27.45 -13.57
N ALA A 47 10.55 28.06 -14.69
CA ALA A 47 11.41 28.92 -15.51
C ALA A 47 11.86 30.21 -14.80
N LEU A 48 11.07 30.72 -13.84
CA LEU A 48 11.43 31.88 -13.03
C LEU A 48 12.53 31.57 -12.01
N PHE A 49 12.50 30.34 -11.48
CA PHE A 49 13.42 29.87 -10.46
C PHE A 49 14.69 29.23 -11.04
N ASP A 50 14.62 28.63 -12.23
CA ASP A 50 15.76 27.89 -12.81
C ASP A 50 17.01 28.78 -12.99
N ASN A 51 18.17 28.25 -12.59
CA ASN A 51 19.48 28.91 -12.58
C ASN A 51 19.62 30.10 -11.62
N LYS A 52 18.63 30.36 -10.76
CA LYS A 52 18.74 31.39 -9.71
C LYS A 52 19.65 30.94 -8.58
N LYS A 53 20.35 31.90 -7.96
CA LYS A 53 21.31 31.64 -6.87
C LYS A 53 20.78 32.12 -5.52
N VAL A 54 21.47 31.70 -4.46
CA VAL A 54 21.28 32.27 -3.12
C VAL A 54 21.51 33.79 -3.18
N ASP A 55 20.73 34.52 -2.40
CA ASP A 55 20.67 36.00 -2.34
C ASP A 55 20.02 36.69 -3.56
N GLU A 56 19.56 35.94 -4.57
CA GLU A 56 18.71 36.53 -5.62
C GLU A 56 17.26 36.69 -5.16
N VAL A 57 16.62 37.75 -5.67
CA VAL A 57 15.20 38.03 -5.48
C VAL A 57 14.47 37.77 -6.79
N ILE A 58 13.39 36.99 -6.71
CA ILE A 58 12.54 36.66 -7.86
C ILE A 58 11.19 37.37 -7.69
N ASP A 59 10.79 38.14 -8.69
CA ASP A 59 9.49 38.79 -8.75
C ASP A 59 8.52 37.98 -9.61
N PHE A 60 7.31 37.73 -9.09
CA PHE A 60 6.29 36.97 -9.81
C PHE A 60 4.88 37.27 -9.33
N ASN A 61 3.89 36.95 -10.16
CA ASN A 61 2.51 36.84 -9.71
C ASN A 61 2.30 35.46 -9.09
N ILE A 62 1.84 35.41 -7.85
CA ILE A 62 1.76 34.15 -7.10
C ILE A 62 0.77 33.15 -7.72
N GLU A 63 -0.28 33.65 -8.38
CA GLU A 63 -1.26 32.85 -9.13
C GLU A 63 -0.65 32.11 -10.33
N GLU A 64 0.50 32.56 -10.84
CA GLU A 64 1.15 31.93 -11.99
C GLU A 64 2.14 30.82 -11.60
N LEU A 65 2.37 30.62 -10.29
CA LEU A 65 3.43 29.76 -9.78
C LEU A 65 3.07 28.27 -9.75
N PHE A 66 1.81 27.96 -9.45
CA PHE A 66 1.31 26.59 -9.24
C PHE A 66 0.02 26.36 -10.01
N ASP A 67 -0.16 25.15 -10.55
CA ASP A 67 -1.43 24.75 -11.17
C ASP A 67 -2.45 24.26 -10.11
N ASP A 68 -1.96 23.74 -8.98
CA ASP A 68 -2.78 23.24 -7.87
C ASP A 68 -2.84 24.28 -6.72
N PRO A 69 -4.03 24.79 -6.37
CA PRO A 69 -4.24 25.72 -5.26
C PRO A 69 -3.72 25.22 -3.90
N ILE A 70 -3.64 23.90 -3.69
CA ILE A 70 -3.10 23.34 -2.45
C ILE A 70 -1.64 23.73 -2.25
N ASN A 71 -0.85 23.85 -3.33
CA ASN A 71 0.55 24.23 -3.23
C ASN A 71 0.74 25.71 -2.85
N LEU A 72 -0.22 26.57 -3.21
CA LEU A 72 -0.26 27.97 -2.76
C LEU A 72 -0.47 28.05 -1.25
N ALA A 73 -1.41 27.28 -0.69
CA ALA A 73 -1.61 27.19 0.75
C ALA A 73 -0.32 26.76 1.48
N TYR A 74 0.36 25.72 0.99
CA TYR A 74 1.60 25.24 1.59
C TYR A 74 2.71 26.30 1.61
N VAL A 75 2.93 26.99 0.49
CA VAL A 75 4.03 27.95 0.39
C VAL A 75 3.73 29.24 1.14
N THR A 76 2.46 29.66 1.22
CA THR A 76 2.06 30.87 1.97
C THR A 76 1.76 30.63 3.44
N GLY A 77 1.65 29.36 3.87
CA GLY A 77 1.25 29.00 5.22
C GLY A 77 -0.22 29.33 5.54
N ARG A 78 -1.05 29.58 4.52
CA ARG A 78 -2.49 29.88 4.67
C ARG A 78 -3.35 28.63 4.54
N THR A 79 -4.58 28.71 5.00
CA THR A 79 -5.56 27.63 4.88
C THR A 79 -6.10 27.52 3.44
N LYS A 80 -6.68 26.37 3.10
CA LYS A 80 -7.26 26.12 1.76
C LYS A 80 -8.38 27.11 1.42
N GLU A 81 -9.11 27.59 2.42
CA GLU A 81 -10.22 28.54 2.29
C GLU A 81 -9.74 29.96 1.96
N GLU A 82 -8.48 30.27 2.29
CA GLU A 82 -7.86 31.59 2.05
C GLU A 82 -7.14 31.65 0.71
N VAL A 83 -6.94 30.51 0.03
CA VAL A 83 -6.14 30.43 -1.21
C VAL A 83 -6.68 31.31 -2.33
N ASP A 84 -8.00 31.37 -2.48
CA ASP A 84 -8.65 32.18 -3.53
C ASP A 84 -8.40 33.69 -3.36
N GLN A 85 -7.98 34.11 -2.17
CA GLN A 85 -7.64 35.48 -1.82
C GLN A 85 -6.13 35.79 -1.99
N ILE A 86 -5.31 34.79 -2.30
CA ILE A 86 -3.86 34.92 -2.49
C ILE A 86 -3.61 35.32 -3.95
N LYS A 87 -3.50 36.63 -4.20
CA LYS A 87 -3.35 37.19 -5.55
C LYS A 87 -2.36 38.34 -5.56
N GLY A 88 -1.81 38.62 -6.74
CA GLY A 88 -0.96 39.77 -6.98
C GLY A 88 0.54 39.45 -6.97
N ALA A 89 1.33 40.53 -6.91
CA ALA A 89 2.78 40.49 -7.07
C ALA A 89 3.48 40.18 -5.75
N TYR A 90 4.35 39.17 -5.79
CA TYR A 90 5.19 38.73 -4.70
C TYR A 90 6.66 38.74 -5.11
N THR A 91 7.51 38.90 -4.12
CA THR A 91 8.95 38.74 -4.24
C THR A 91 9.39 37.56 -3.40
N PHE A 92 10.30 36.73 -3.90
CA PHE A 92 10.90 35.64 -3.15
C PHE A 92 12.42 35.84 -3.08
N ALA A 93 12.94 36.12 -1.89
CA ALA A 93 14.37 36.25 -1.64
C ALA A 93 14.96 34.89 -1.24
N ILE A 94 15.82 34.33 -2.09
CA ILE A 94 16.40 32.99 -1.87
C ILE A 94 17.42 33.06 -0.74
N SER A 95 17.19 32.30 0.32
CA SER A 95 18.12 32.17 1.45
C SER A 95 18.89 30.85 1.46
N GLY A 96 18.45 29.86 0.69
CA GLY A 96 19.18 28.61 0.53
C GLY A 96 18.55 27.65 -0.47
N ILE A 97 19.37 26.84 -1.12
CA ILE A 97 18.94 25.85 -2.10
C ILE A 97 19.36 24.48 -1.59
N ARG A 98 18.39 23.59 -1.35
CA ARG A 98 18.63 22.21 -0.91
C ARG A 98 18.30 21.27 -2.06
N ARG A 99 19.29 20.51 -2.52
CA ARG A 99 19.14 19.48 -3.54
C ARG A 99 19.07 18.11 -2.90
N SER A 100 18.02 17.36 -3.22
CA SER A 100 17.99 15.94 -2.87
C SER A 100 18.97 15.21 -3.80
N GLY A 101 20.05 14.68 -3.24
CA GLY A 101 20.97 13.81 -3.98
C GLY A 101 20.31 12.48 -4.37
N VAL A 102 21.06 11.66 -5.12
CA VAL A 102 20.73 10.25 -5.32
C VAL A 102 21.62 9.45 -4.39
N ALA A 103 21.07 8.54 -3.59
CA ALA A 103 21.88 7.66 -2.77
C ALA A 103 22.93 6.93 -3.63
N ALA A 104 24.17 6.89 -3.13
CA ALA A 104 25.22 6.06 -3.70
C ALA A 104 24.82 4.58 -3.57
N LEU A 105 25.36 3.73 -4.46
CA LEU A 105 25.19 2.28 -4.37
C LEU A 105 26.30 1.74 -3.46
N ASP A 106 26.14 1.97 -2.16
CA ASP A 106 27.07 1.55 -1.13
C ASP A 106 26.38 0.68 -0.06
N GLN A 107 27.17 0.20 0.90
CA GLN A 107 26.68 -0.67 1.96
C GLN A 107 25.56 -0.02 2.79
N GLU A 108 25.67 1.29 3.06
CA GLU A 108 24.63 2.02 3.81
C GLU A 108 23.29 1.99 3.05
N PHE A 109 23.33 2.19 1.73
CA PHE A 109 22.14 2.09 0.90
C PHE A 109 21.59 0.66 0.83
N PHE A 110 22.45 -0.36 0.71
CA PHE A 110 22.02 -1.76 0.67
C PHE A 110 21.36 -2.20 1.98
N ASP A 111 21.97 -1.85 3.12
CA ASP A 111 21.47 -2.18 4.45
C ASP A 111 20.14 -1.48 4.75
N LYS A 112 19.91 -0.27 4.20
CA LYS A 112 18.61 0.41 4.33
C LYS A 112 17.47 -0.26 3.57
N ILE A 113 17.76 -0.92 2.45
CA ILE A 113 16.74 -1.55 1.61
C ILE A 113 16.46 -2.98 2.06
N PHE A 114 17.51 -3.77 2.33
CA PHE A 114 17.38 -5.20 2.62
C PHE A 114 17.71 -5.58 4.06
N GLY A 115 18.24 -4.67 4.87
CA GLY A 115 18.73 -4.93 6.22
C GLY A 115 20.23 -5.25 6.26
N PRO A 116 20.86 -5.08 7.44
CA PRO A 116 22.30 -5.20 7.61
C PRO A 116 22.83 -6.59 7.22
N GLY A 117 23.86 -6.60 6.38
CA GLY A 117 24.61 -7.82 6.03
C GLY A 117 23.86 -8.79 5.09
N LYS A 118 22.74 -8.38 4.49
CA LYS A 118 21.99 -9.19 3.51
C LYS A 118 22.55 -9.10 2.10
N VAL A 119 23.16 -7.97 1.76
CA VAL A 119 23.71 -7.66 0.44
C VAL A 119 24.96 -6.82 0.67
N THR A 120 26.05 -7.17 -0.01
CA THR A 120 27.36 -6.51 0.17
C THR A 120 27.94 -5.91 -1.10
N THR A 121 27.41 -6.30 -2.25
CA THR A 121 27.85 -5.81 -3.56
C THR A 121 26.69 -5.30 -4.41
N GLU A 122 26.99 -4.48 -5.40
CA GLU A 122 25.99 -4.00 -6.36
C GLU A 122 25.37 -5.14 -7.19
N GLU A 123 26.16 -6.18 -7.49
CA GLU A 123 25.68 -7.39 -8.17
C GLU A 123 24.67 -8.14 -7.31
N GLU A 124 24.99 -8.38 -6.04
CA GLU A 124 24.07 -8.98 -5.06
C GLU A 124 22.81 -8.13 -4.87
N PHE A 125 22.96 -6.80 -4.83
CA PHE A 125 21.83 -5.88 -4.71
C PHE A 125 20.87 -6.02 -5.89
N THR A 126 21.42 -6.05 -7.10
CA THR A 126 20.63 -6.19 -8.33
C THR A 126 19.96 -7.56 -8.39
N ALA A 127 20.66 -8.63 -8.01
CA ALA A 127 20.09 -9.97 -7.96
C ALA A 127 18.95 -10.06 -6.94
N LYS A 128 19.16 -9.54 -5.72
CA LYS A 128 18.15 -9.56 -4.66
C LYS A 128 16.93 -8.72 -5.03
N LEU A 129 17.14 -7.56 -5.66
CA LEU A 129 16.05 -6.72 -6.17
C LEU A 129 15.21 -7.46 -7.21
N LYS A 130 15.83 -8.16 -8.16
CA LYS A 130 15.11 -8.96 -9.16
C LYS A 130 14.32 -10.10 -8.53
N GLU A 131 14.90 -10.80 -7.57
CA GLU A 131 14.23 -11.86 -6.81
C GLU A 131 13.00 -11.30 -6.09
N THR A 132 13.14 -10.21 -5.33
CA THR A 132 12.02 -9.57 -4.62
C THR A 132 10.92 -9.11 -5.58
N ILE A 133 11.29 -8.53 -6.73
CA ILE A 133 10.30 -8.15 -7.76
C ILE A 133 9.58 -9.37 -8.30
N ALA A 134 10.29 -10.46 -8.61
CA ALA A 134 9.71 -11.70 -9.10
C ALA A 134 8.77 -12.34 -8.07
N GLU A 135 9.16 -12.39 -6.79
CA GLU A 135 8.34 -12.90 -5.69
C GLU A 135 7.04 -12.09 -5.53
N ASN A 136 7.12 -10.76 -5.67
CA ASN A 136 5.93 -9.90 -5.61
C ASN A 136 4.98 -10.17 -6.78
N TYR A 137 5.48 -10.23 -8.02
CA TYR A 137 4.66 -10.55 -9.18
C TYR A 137 4.07 -11.97 -9.11
N GLN A 138 4.84 -12.93 -8.58
CA GLN A 138 4.34 -14.28 -8.35
C GLN A 138 3.16 -14.28 -7.37
N ARG A 139 3.30 -13.57 -6.24
CA ARG A 139 2.24 -13.44 -5.24
C ARG A 139 0.98 -12.78 -5.82
N GLU A 140 1.14 -11.69 -6.57
CA GLU A 140 0.02 -11.01 -7.23
C GLU A 140 -0.66 -11.93 -8.28
N SER A 141 0.14 -12.68 -9.04
CA SER A 141 -0.37 -13.64 -10.02
C SER A 141 -1.15 -14.78 -9.35
N ASP A 142 -0.65 -15.30 -8.24
CA ASP A 142 -1.32 -16.34 -7.45
C ASP A 142 -2.63 -15.82 -6.85
N GLN A 143 -2.65 -14.59 -6.33
CA GLN A 143 -3.86 -13.95 -5.83
C GLN A 143 -4.91 -13.78 -6.93
N TRP A 144 -4.50 -13.28 -8.10
CA TRP A 144 -5.40 -13.14 -9.24
C TRP A 144 -5.94 -14.49 -9.73
N PHE A 145 -5.08 -15.51 -9.80
CA PHE A 145 -5.50 -16.86 -10.15
C PHE A 145 -6.53 -17.40 -9.14
N ASN A 146 -6.27 -17.25 -7.85
CA ASN A 146 -7.18 -17.71 -6.79
C ASN A 146 -8.54 -16.99 -6.88
N LYS A 147 -8.55 -15.68 -7.15
CA LYS A 147 -9.78 -14.92 -7.41
C LYS A 147 -10.52 -15.47 -8.64
N THR A 148 -9.81 -15.71 -9.74
CA THR A 148 -10.37 -16.25 -10.98
C THR A 148 -11.01 -17.63 -10.76
N VAL A 149 -10.36 -18.49 -9.98
CA VAL A 149 -10.92 -19.79 -9.57
C VAL A 149 -12.21 -19.61 -8.80
N LYS A 150 -12.20 -18.76 -7.75
CA LYS A 150 -13.39 -18.47 -6.95
C LYS A 150 -14.55 -17.98 -7.83
N ASP A 151 -14.31 -16.95 -8.65
CA ASP A 151 -15.30 -16.34 -9.53
C ASP A 151 -15.88 -17.39 -10.49
N TYR A 152 -15.01 -18.20 -11.11
CA TYR A 152 -15.45 -19.29 -11.99
C TYR A 152 -16.39 -20.28 -11.29
N PHE A 153 -16.04 -20.78 -10.10
CA PHE A 153 -16.88 -21.74 -9.39
C PHE A 153 -18.18 -21.12 -8.90
N VAL A 154 -18.17 -19.88 -8.42
CA VAL A 154 -19.36 -19.16 -7.97
C VAL A 154 -20.33 -18.91 -9.12
N ASP A 155 -19.84 -18.55 -10.31
CA ASP A 155 -20.67 -18.25 -11.47
C ASP A 155 -21.20 -19.52 -12.16
N ASN A 156 -20.43 -20.61 -12.14
CA ASN A 156 -20.78 -21.85 -12.84
C ASN A 156 -21.46 -22.90 -11.95
N THR A 157 -21.59 -22.65 -10.65
CA THR A 157 -22.32 -23.54 -9.72
C THR A 157 -23.67 -22.97 -9.37
N LYS A 158 -24.74 -23.64 -9.80
CA LYS A 158 -26.10 -23.23 -9.42
C LYS A 158 -26.37 -23.61 -7.97
N ILE A 159 -26.51 -22.60 -7.12
CA ILE A 159 -26.94 -22.72 -5.73
C ILE A 159 -28.13 -21.79 -5.53
N ASP A 160 -29.28 -22.36 -5.18
CA ASP A 160 -30.50 -21.61 -4.94
C ASP A 160 -30.47 -21.03 -3.52
N LEU A 161 -30.10 -19.75 -3.41
CA LEU A 161 -30.12 -19.00 -2.16
C LEU A 161 -31.42 -18.19 -2.06
N SER A 162 -32.15 -18.33 -0.96
CA SER A 162 -33.36 -17.55 -0.70
C SER A 162 -33.01 -16.14 -0.23
N GLU A 163 -33.11 -15.16 -1.12
CA GLU A 163 -32.75 -13.77 -0.85
C GLU A 163 -33.55 -13.15 0.30
N ASP A 164 -34.88 -13.26 0.25
CA ASP A 164 -35.74 -12.71 1.30
C ASP A 164 -35.42 -13.31 2.68
N PHE A 165 -35.15 -14.61 2.73
CA PHE A 165 -34.78 -15.27 3.97
C PHE A 165 -33.43 -14.77 4.48
N LEU A 166 -32.41 -14.72 3.63
CA LEU A 166 -31.05 -14.33 4.02
C LEU A 166 -30.98 -12.86 4.44
N LYS A 167 -31.64 -11.94 3.71
CA LYS A 167 -31.73 -10.53 4.10
C LYS A 167 -32.41 -10.35 5.46
N ARG A 168 -33.53 -11.05 5.66
CA ARG A 168 -34.23 -11.04 6.96
C ARG A 168 -33.36 -11.64 8.06
N TRP A 169 -32.67 -12.74 7.77
CA TRP A 169 -31.76 -13.39 8.70
C TRP A 169 -30.61 -12.45 9.11
N LEU A 170 -29.99 -11.73 8.16
CA LEU A 170 -28.93 -10.76 8.42
C LEU A 170 -29.39 -9.63 9.35
N LEU A 171 -30.61 -9.11 9.15
CA LEU A 171 -31.16 -8.06 10.02
C LEU A 171 -31.38 -8.57 11.46
N VAL A 172 -31.86 -9.80 11.60
CA VAL A 172 -32.13 -10.42 12.91
C VAL A 172 -30.83 -10.81 13.61
N SER A 173 -29.89 -11.44 12.91
CA SER A 173 -28.64 -11.94 13.48
C SER A 173 -27.68 -10.83 13.91
N ASN A 174 -27.78 -9.66 13.28
CA ASN A 174 -27.00 -8.48 13.67
C ASN A 174 -27.68 -7.64 14.76
N GLU A 175 -28.83 -8.04 15.28
CA GLU A 175 -29.51 -7.39 16.43
C GLU A 175 -29.65 -5.85 16.28
N GLY A 176 -29.93 -5.39 15.06
CA GLY A 176 -30.09 -3.96 14.75
C GLY A 176 -28.78 -3.18 14.53
N LYS A 177 -27.62 -3.85 14.48
CA LYS A 177 -26.32 -3.22 14.13
C LYS A 177 -26.20 -2.85 12.65
N VAL A 178 -27.07 -3.39 11.79
CA VAL A 178 -27.11 -3.12 10.35
C VAL A 178 -28.51 -2.65 9.95
N THR A 179 -28.58 -1.72 8.99
CA THR A 179 -29.84 -1.22 8.44
C THR A 179 -30.30 -2.05 7.22
N PRO A 180 -31.59 -2.02 6.85
CA PRO A 180 -32.06 -2.64 5.62
C PRO A 180 -31.32 -2.17 4.37
N GLU A 181 -31.00 -0.87 4.29
CA GLU A 181 -30.25 -0.29 3.19
C GLU A 181 -28.81 -0.84 3.11
N GLN A 182 -28.14 -0.99 4.26
CA GLN A 182 -26.82 -1.62 4.31
C GLN A 182 -26.88 -3.08 3.85
N VAL A 183 -27.88 -3.83 4.32
CA VAL A 183 -28.08 -5.23 3.91
C VAL A 183 -28.34 -5.32 2.41
N ASP A 184 -29.18 -4.46 1.83
CA ASP A 184 -29.44 -4.48 0.39
C ASP A 184 -28.19 -4.17 -0.44
N ASN A 185 -27.39 -3.19 0.00
CA ASN A 185 -26.16 -2.79 -0.68
C ASN A 185 -25.07 -3.88 -0.62
N GLU A 186 -24.97 -4.62 0.48
CA GLU A 186 -23.93 -5.63 0.70
C GLU A 186 -24.38 -7.06 0.35
N TYR A 187 -25.68 -7.28 0.13
CA TYR A 187 -26.25 -8.61 -0.07
C TYR A 187 -25.60 -9.38 -1.21
N THR A 188 -25.31 -8.72 -2.34
CA THR A 188 -24.68 -9.39 -3.49
C THR A 188 -23.30 -9.96 -3.13
N ALA A 189 -22.47 -9.18 -2.43
CA ALA A 189 -21.15 -9.63 -1.99
C ALA A 189 -21.25 -10.75 -0.95
N PHE A 190 -22.18 -10.62 0.01
CA PHE A 190 -22.47 -11.66 1.00
C PHE A 190 -22.91 -12.96 0.33
N ALA A 191 -23.82 -12.91 -0.64
CA ALA A 191 -24.32 -14.08 -1.35
C ALA A 191 -23.21 -14.79 -2.14
N GLN A 192 -22.31 -14.03 -2.78
CA GLN A 192 -21.14 -14.60 -3.47
C GLN A 192 -20.18 -15.30 -2.49
N GLU A 193 -19.89 -14.69 -1.33
CA GLU A 193 -19.05 -15.33 -0.31
C GLU A 193 -19.72 -16.57 0.29
N LEU A 194 -21.03 -16.52 0.55
CA LEU A 194 -21.79 -17.68 1.04
C LEU A 194 -21.76 -18.83 0.03
N LYS A 195 -21.97 -18.55 -1.26
CA LYS A 195 -21.82 -19.57 -2.32
C LYS A 195 -20.42 -20.17 -2.31
N TRP A 196 -19.39 -19.33 -2.25
CA TRP A 196 -18.02 -19.80 -2.22
C TRP A 196 -17.74 -20.68 -0.99
N SER A 197 -18.22 -20.28 0.18
CA SER A 197 -18.13 -21.07 1.41
C SER A 197 -18.77 -22.45 1.26
N LEU A 198 -20.00 -22.52 0.70
CA LEU A 198 -20.69 -23.78 0.45
C LEU A 198 -19.94 -24.68 -0.55
N ILE A 199 -19.40 -24.09 -1.62
CA ILE A 199 -18.61 -24.82 -2.63
C ILE A 199 -17.33 -25.40 -1.99
N LYS A 200 -16.59 -24.58 -1.23
CA LYS A 200 -15.40 -25.04 -0.49
C LYS A 200 -15.75 -26.17 0.47
N GLY A 201 -16.83 -26.02 1.22
CA GLY A 201 -17.33 -27.05 2.14
C GLY A 201 -17.59 -28.36 1.42
N LYS A 202 -18.29 -28.33 0.27
CA LYS A 202 -18.56 -29.53 -0.52
C LYS A 202 -17.30 -30.19 -1.08
N ILE A 203 -16.37 -29.40 -1.63
CA ILE A 203 -15.09 -29.90 -2.13
C ILE A 203 -14.29 -30.55 -1.00
N GLY A 204 -14.24 -29.91 0.17
CA GLY A 204 -13.53 -30.44 1.32
C GLY A 204 -14.15 -31.72 1.86
N GLU A 205 -15.48 -31.80 1.94
CA GLU A 205 -16.20 -33.01 2.36
C GLU A 205 -15.91 -34.19 1.40
N ASP A 206 -16.10 -33.98 0.09
CA ASP A 206 -15.95 -35.03 -0.92
C ASP A 206 -14.52 -35.55 -1.03
N ASN A 207 -13.54 -34.68 -0.80
CA ASN A 207 -12.12 -35.01 -0.92
C ASN A 207 -11.43 -35.21 0.43
N LYS A 208 -12.20 -35.20 1.54
CA LYS A 208 -11.72 -35.38 2.91
C LYS A 208 -10.58 -34.41 3.26
N LEU A 209 -10.66 -33.18 2.76
CA LEU A 209 -9.70 -32.13 3.09
C LEU A 209 -9.96 -31.70 4.53
N LYS A 210 -8.91 -31.72 5.35
CA LYS A 210 -8.94 -31.32 6.74
C LYS A 210 -7.80 -30.38 7.03
N VAL A 211 -8.05 -29.41 7.90
CA VAL A 211 -7.03 -28.57 8.52
C VAL A 211 -6.83 -29.10 9.93
N GLU A 212 -5.59 -29.43 10.26
CA GLU A 212 -5.20 -29.88 11.59
C GLU A 212 -4.86 -28.68 12.48
N HIS A 213 -4.96 -28.85 13.80
CA HIS A 213 -4.67 -27.78 14.77
C HIS A 213 -3.25 -27.24 14.61
N GLU A 214 -2.30 -28.12 14.33
CA GLU A 214 -0.89 -27.78 14.13
C GLU A 214 -0.69 -26.80 12.97
N GLU A 215 -1.53 -26.86 11.93
CA GLU A 215 -1.47 -25.95 10.80
C GLU A 215 -1.97 -24.55 11.19
N VAL A 216 -3.07 -24.49 11.95
CA VAL A 216 -3.63 -23.24 12.48
C VAL A 216 -2.64 -22.60 13.46
N LEU A 217 -2.07 -23.40 14.35
CA LEU A 217 -1.05 -22.98 15.29
C LEU A 217 0.20 -22.48 14.58
N LYS A 218 0.66 -23.17 13.53
CA LYS A 218 1.78 -22.70 12.72
C LYS A 218 1.50 -21.33 12.10
N GLN A 219 0.31 -21.12 11.53
CA GLN A 219 -0.06 -19.82 10.96
C GLN A 219 -0.07 -18.71 12.02
N ALA A 220 -0.59 -18.98 13.22
CA ALA A 220 -0.56 -18.02 14.31
C ALA A 220 0.89 -17.67 14.72
N LYS A 221 1.77 -18.67 14.80
CA LYS A 221 3.21 -18.45 15.08
C LYS A 221 3.88 -17.62 14.00
N ASP A 222 3.65 -17.95 12.73
CA ASP A 222 4.20 -17.23 11.57
C ASP A 222 3.75 -15.75 11.59
N MET A 223 2.48 -15.50 11.91
CA MET A 223 1.93 -14.14 12.04
C MET A 223 2.57 -13.36 13.19
N ILE A 224 2.72 -13.98 14.36
CA ILE A 224 3.38 -13.35 15.52
C ILE A 224 4.84 -13.03 15.21
N MET A 225 5.57 -13.98 14.63
CA MET A 225 6.97 -13.76 14.22
C MET A 225 7.09 -12.58 13.25
N ALA A 226 6.24 -12.52 12.24
CA ALA A 226 6.21 -11.43 11.28
C ALA A 226 5.91 -10.08 11.96
N GLN A 227 4.95 -10.03 12.88
CA GLN A 227 4.59 -8.82 13.61
C GLN A 227 5.74 -8.27 14.47
N PHE A 228 6.54 -9.15 15.08
CA PHE A 228 7.67 -8.77 15.93
C PHE A 228 9.01 -8.72 15.19
N GLY A 229 9.04 -8.96 13.87
CA GLY A 229 10.27 -8.99 13.06
C GLY A 229 11.22 -10.13 13.44
N ILE A 230 10.71 -11.20 14.05
CA ILE A 230 11.51 -12.35 14.49
C ILE A 230 11.78 -13.23 13.26
N SER A 231 13.03 -13.22 12.79
CA SER A 231 13.43 -14.03 11.63
C SER A 231 13.87 -15.45 12.00
N ASN A 232 14.30 -15.67 13.26
CA ASN A 232 14.75 -16.96 13.77
C ASN A 232 14.21 -17.17 15.19
N ILE A 233 13.67 -18.36 15.45
CA ILE A 233 13.26 -18.78 16.80
C ILE A 233 14.47 -19.43 17.49
N THR A 234 14.87 -18.92 18.65
CA THR A 234 15.80 -19.64 19.54
C THR A 234 15.00 -20.63 20.39
N ASP A 235 15.68 -21.68 20.88
CA ASP A 235 15.04 -22.67 21.76
C ASP A 235 14.35 -22.02 22.97
N GLU A 236 14.93 -20.94 23.51
CA GLU A 236 14.38 -20.17 24.63
C GLU A 236 13.11 -19.37 24.27
N MET A 237 12.96 -18.98 23.00
CA MET A 237 11.80 -18.23 22.52
C MET A 237 10.64 -19.14 22.12
N GLN A 238 10.90 -20.41 21.83
CA GLN A 238 9.92 -21.33 21.29
C GLN A 238 8.72 -21.51 22.22
N GLU A 239 8.94 -21.82 23.50
CA GLU A 239 7.85 -21.96 24.47
C GLU A 239 7.04 -20.66 24.62
N THR A 240 7.70 -19.51 24.54
CA THR A 240 7.03 -18.22 24.61
C THR A 240 6.15 -17.98 23.39
N ILE A 241 6.66 -18.22 22.18
CA ILE A 241 5.93 -18.05 20.92
C ILE A 241 4.72 -19.00 20.89
N ASP A 242 4.90 -20.25 21.30
CA ASP A 242 3.85 -21.25 21.35
C ASP A 242 2.72 -20.81 22.29
N ARG A 243 3.06 -20.36 23.50
CA ARG A 243 2.08 -19.84 24.46
C ARG A 243 1.34 -18.61 23.94
N VAL A 244 2.04 -17.67 23.30
CA VAL A 244 1.42 -16.46 22.75
C VAL A 244 0.49 -16.80 21.59
N ALA A 245 0.90 -17.73 20.72
CA ALA A 245 0.07 -18.22 19.62
C ALA A 245 -1.20 -18.91 20.13
N GLU A 246 -1.10 -19.80 21.11
CA GLU A 246 -2.26 -20.45 21.73
C GLU A 246 -3.21 -19.45 22.39
N ASN A 247 -2.67 -18.50 23.17
CA ASN A 247 -3.48 -17.44 23.77
C ASN A 247 -4.19 -16.59 22.70
N TYR A 248 -3.51 -16.26 21.61
CA TYR A 248 -4.10 -15.54 20.49
C TYR A 248 -5.25 -16.35 19.85
N LEU A 249 -5.06 -17.64 19.61
CA LEU A 249 -6.08 -18.51 19.02
C LEU A 249 -7.34 -18.61 19.90
N GLN A 250 -7.17 -18.63 21.21
CA GLN A 250 -8.27 -18.69 22.18
C GLN A 250 -8.95 -17.33 22.43
N SER A 251 -8.31 -16.23 22.03
CA SER A 251 -8.86 -14.88 22.18
C SER A 251 -10.10 -14.66 21.30
N GLU A 252 -10.85 -13.59 21.59
CA GLU A 252 -12.08 -13.24 20.85
C GLU A 252 -13.10 -14.39 20.79
N GLU A 253 -13.23 -15.15 21.89
CA GLU A 253 -14.12 -16.31 22.00
C GLU A 253 -13.81 -17.39 20.93
N GLY A 254 -12.54 -17.53 20.54
CA GLY A 254 -12.08 -18.48 19.54
C GLY A 254 -12.26 -18.02 18.09
N LYS A 255 -12.72 -16.78 17.84
CA LYS A 255 -12.83 -16.25 16.46
C LYS A 255 -11.49 -16.23 15.73
N ASN A 256 -10.40 -15.98 16.45
CA ASN A 256 -9.06 -15.99 15.85
C ASN A 256 -8.70 -17.37 15.31
N TYR A 257 -9.00 -18.43 16.07
CA TYR A 257 -8.86 -19.79 15.59
C TYR A 257 -9.70 -20.07 14.35
N GLN A 258 -10.99 -19.71 14.38
CA GLN A 258 -11.90 -19.93 13.24
C GLN A 258 -11.40 -19.21 11.98
N ASN A 259 -10.98 -17.96 12.10
CA ASN A 259 -10.46 -17.18 10.97
C ASN A 259 -9.23 -17.83 10.34
N LEU A 260 -8.25 -18.25 11.15
CA LEU A 260 -7.04 -18.91 10.63
C LEU A 260 -7.35 -20.31 10.08
N TYR A 261 -8.27 -21.04 10.71
CA TYR A 261 -8.76 -22.31 10.19
C TYR A 261 -9.40 -22.14 8.81
N GLU A 262 -10.29 -21.16 8.63
CA GLU A 262 -10.95 -20.88 7.36
C GLU A 262 -9.96 -20.46 6.28
N GLN A 263 -8.93 -19.66 6.63
CA GLN A 263 -7.86 -19.29 5.71
C GLN A 263 -7.05 -20.52 5.27
N ALA A 264 -6.64 -21.37 6.21
CA ALA A 264 -5.94 -22.62 5.93
C ALA A 264 -6.76 -23.55 5.03
N PHE A 265 -8.05 -23.70 5.34
CA PHE A 265 -8.96 -24.57 4.60
C PHE A 265 -9.19 -24.04 3.18
N ASN A 266 -9.36 -22.73 3.03
CA ASN A 266 -9.44 -22.08 1.72
C ASN A 266 -8.18 -22.33 0.88
N GLY A 267 -6.99 -22.21 1.48
CA GLY A 267 -5.73 -22.54 0.82
C GLY A 267 -5.70 -23.98 0.31
N LYS A 268 -6.02 -24.95 1.18
CA LYS A 268 -6.09 -26.38 0.81
C LYS A 268 -7.07 -26.67 -0.32
N VAL A 269 -8.25 -26.06 -0.30
CA VAL A 269 -9.24 -26.21 -1.38
C VAL A 269 -8.69 -25.64 -2.69
N LEU A 270 -8.07 -24.46 -2.66
CA LEU A 270 -7.48 -23.84 -3.85
C LEU A 270 -6.32 -24.68 -4.41
N ASP A 271 -5.44 -25.19 -3.56
CA ASP A 271 -4.33 -26.06 -3.96
C ASP A 271 -4.85 -27.37 -4.57
N PHE A 272 -5.86 -27.99 -3.95
CA PHE A 272 -6.53 -29.14 -4.52
C PHE A 272 -7.14 -28.83 -5.90
N ILE A 273 -7.81 -27.69 -6.06
CA ILE A 273 -8.35 -27.27 -7.36
C ILE A 273 -7.21 -27.11 -8.38
N LYS A 274 -6.10 -26.44 -8.01
CA LYS A 274 -4.92 -26.24 -8.87
C LYS A 274 -4.37 -27.57 -9.40
N GLU A 275 -4.37 -28.62 -8.60
CA GLU A 275 -3.94 -29.96 -9.02
C GLU A 275 -4.91 -30.64 -10.01
N LYS A 276 -6.20 -30.25 -10.00
CA LYS A 276 -7.24 -30.87 -10.85
C LYS A 276 -7.53 -30.10 -12.13
N VAL A 277 -7.23 -28.80 -12.17
CA VAL A 277 -7.50 -27.95 -13.33
C VAL A 277 -6.29 -27.85 -14.25
N LYS A 278 -6.56 -27.59 -15.54
CA LYS A 278 -5.51 -27.24 -16.49
C LYS A 278 -5.19 -25.74 -16.37
N ILE A 279 -4.00 -25.42 -15.89
CA ILE A 279 -3.52 -24.04 -15.82
C ILE A 279 -2.90 -23.65 -17.16
N ASN A 280 -3.41 -22.57 -17.78
CA ASN A 280 -2.86 -22.02 -19.01
C ASN A 280 -2.05 -20.76 -18.69
N THR A 281 -0.73 -20.83 -18.87
CA THR A 281 0.16 -19.69 -18.65
C THR A 281 0.13 -18.73 -19.84
N LYS A 282 -0.05 -17.43 -19.57
CA LYS A 282 0.00 -16.37 -20.58
C LYS A 282 1.12 -15.39 -20.22
N SER A 283 2.01 -15.12 -21.17
CA SER A 283 3.00 -14.06 -21.03
C SER A 283 2.33 -12.71 -21.28
N VAL A 284 2.59 -11.75 -20.39
CA VAL A 284 2.07 -10.38 -20.44
C VAL A 284 3.17 -9.41 -20.04
N THR A 285 3.05 -8.17 -20.49
CA THR A 285 3.89 -7.06 -20.01
C THR A 285 3.48 -6.63 -18.60
N ALA A 286 4.34 -5.87 -17.90
CA ALA A 286 3.99 -5.33 -16.58
C ALA A 286 2.75 -4.42 -16.62
N GLU A 287 2.62 -3.60 -17.67
CA GLU A 287 1.46 -2.72 -17.86
C GLU A 287 0.15 -3.50 -18.09
N GLU A 288 0.21 -4.57 -18.88
CA GLU A 288 -0.93 -5.46 -19.09
C GLU A 288 -1.30 -6.21 -17.82
N PHE A 289 -0.30 -6.70 -17.08
CA PHE A 289 -0.51 -7.37 -15.80
C PHE A 289 -1.21 -6.45 -14.80
N GLN A 290 -0.76 -5.20 -14.67
CA GLN A 290 -1.40 -4.22 -13.79
C GLN A 290 -2.87 -3.97 -14.16
N LYS A 291 -3.20 -3.94 -15.46
CA LYS A 291 -4.60 -3.80 -15.91
C LYS A 291 -5.46 -5.03 -15.63
N ILE A 292 -4.85 -6.23 -15.62
CA ILE A 292 -5.54 -7.50 -15.36
C ILE A 292 -5.80 -7.70 -13.87
N VAL A 293 -4.80 -7.39 -13.03
CA VAL A 293 -4.85 -7.61 -11.57
C VAL A 293 -5.44 -6.44 -10.81
N GLY A 294 -5.27 -5.21 -11.31
CA GLY A 294 -5.79 -4.00 -10.69
C GLY A 294 -7.27 -3.68 -10.98
N ALA A 295 -7.96 -4.53 -11.73
CA ALA A 295 -9.39 -4.43 -12.04
C ALA A 295 -10.20 -5.43 -11.21
#